data_AF-A0A6S6S6D0-F1
#
_entry.id   AF-A0A6S6S6D0-F1
#
_cell.length_a   1.000
_cell.length_b   1.000
_cell.length_c   1.000
_cell.angle_alpha   90.00
_cell.angle_beta   90.00
_cell.angle_gamma   90.00
#
_symmetry.space_group_name_H-M   'P 1'
#
loop_
_entity.id
_entity.type
_entity.pdbx_description
1 polymer ?
#
loop_
_entity_poly.entity_id
_entity_poly.type
_entity_poly.pdbx_seq_one_letter_code
_entity_poly.pdbx_strand_id
1 'polypeptide(L)'
;MYEDLIKKGIPSKYIERDYAGFRTLDSIVRAKHIFDLEDYIIVSQRFHLERAIYIAKEKEQKVLGFVAKGFDNTIWAERMRRRELLARVKAVLDLQVFAVEPKFYGEKVSVTYKK
;
A
#
# COMPACT_ATOMS: atom_id res chain seq x y z
N MET A 1 11.55 1.41 -8.45
CA MET A 1 11.03 2.50 -7.62
C MET A 1 12.13 3.24 -6.85
N TYR A 2 12.83 2.63 -5.88
CA TYR A 2 13.87 3.34 -5.10
C TYR A 2 14.90 4.07 -5.99
N GLU A 3 15.54 3.34 -6.90
CA GLU A 3 16.50 3.91 -7.86
C GLU A 3 15.90 5.03 -8.73
N ASP A 4 14.62 4.91 -9.10
CA ASP A 4 13.93 5.92 -9.92
C ASP A 4 13.70 7.22 -9.13
N LEU A 5 13.44 7.12 -7.82
CA LEU A 5 13.30 8.28 -6.93
C LEU A 5 14.66 8.97 -6.71
N ILE A 6 15.72 8.19 -6.53
CA ILE A 6 17.09 8.71 -6.42
C ILE A 6 17.49 9.44 -7.72
N LYS A 7 17.25 8.85 -8.89
CA LYS A 7 17.50 9.48 -10.20
C LYS A 7 16.73 10.78 -10.40
N LYS A 8 15.54 10.90 -9.79
CA LYS A 8 14.74 12.13 -9.79
C LYS A 8 15.19 13.16 -8.75
N GLY A 9 16.28 12.91 -8.03
CA GLY A 9 16.87 13.84 -7.06
C GLY A 9 16.21 13.81 -5.69
N ILE A 10 15.39 12.80 -5.37
CA ILE A 10 14.84 12.66 -4.02
C ILE A 10 15.95 12.15 -3.09
N PRO A 11 16.29 12.86 -2.01
CA PRO A 11 17.34 12.42 -1.09
C PRO A 11 16.97 11.09 -0.44
N SER A 12 17.90 10.12 -0.44
CA SER A 12 17.70 8.78 0.13
C SER A 12 17.27 8.79 1.60
N LYS A 13 17.72 9.78 2.38
CA LYS A 13 17.33 9.97 3.78
C LYS A 13 15.82 10.14 4.01
N TYR A 14 15.07 10.50 2.98
CA TYR A 14 13.60 10.63 3.04
C TYR A 14 12.86 9.44 2.39
N ILE A 15 13.58 8.37 2.03
CA ILE A 15 13.01 7.20 1.36
C ILE A 15 13.23 5.98 2.25
N GLU A 16 12.13 5.46 2.79
CA GLU A 16 12.14 4.19 3.53
C GLU A 16 11.56 3.07 2.67
N ARG A 17 12.08 1.84 2.82
CA ARG A 17 11.68 0.67 2.01
C ARG A 17 11.02 -0.37 2.89
N ASP A 18 9.74 -0.65 2.66
CA ASP A 18 9.07 -1.80 3.27
C ASP A 18 9.31 -3.08 2.47
N TYR A 19 10.14 -3.97 3.01
CA TYR A 19 10.46 -5.26 2.39
C TYR A 19 9.44 -6.36 2.69
N ALA A 20 8.50 -6.15 3.61
CA ALA A 20 7.55 -7.16 4.07
C ALA A 20 6.08 -6.86 3.73
N GLY A 21 5.83 -5.85 2.89
CA GLY A 21 4.50 -5.49 2.37
C GLY A 21 4.01 -6.40 1.24
N PHE A 22 3.97 -7.72 1.46
CA PHE A 22 3.65 -8.70 0.40
C PHE A 22 2.20 -8.64 -0.10
N ARG A 23 1.26 -8.25 0.77
CA ARG A 23 -0.16 -8.03 0.43
C ARG A 23 -0.53 -6.59 0.74
N THR A 24 -1.59 -6.10 0.09
CA THR A 24 -2.15 -4.76 0.38
C THR A 24 -2.50 -4.60 1.86
N LEU A 25 -3.02 -5.65 2.51
CA LEU A 25 -3.27 -5.65 3.94
C LEU A 25 -1.99 -5.45 4.76
N ASP A 26 -0.92 -6.17 4.42
CA ASP A 26 0.35 -6.08 5.13
C ASP A 26 0.91 -4.66 5.04
N SER A 27 0.91 -4.05 3.85
CA SER A 27 1.38 -2.67 3.66
C SER A 27 0.60 -1.64 4.48
N ILE A 28 -0.73 -1.74 4.54
CA ILE A 28 -1.56 -0.78 5.29
C ILE A 28 -1.38 -0.93 6.80
N VAL A 29 -1.38 -2.17 7.31
CA VAL A 29 -1.21 -2.38 8.75
C VAL A 29 0.20 -1.95 9.18
N ARG A 30 1.22 -2.27 8.38
CA ARG A 30 2.61 -1.88 8.66
C ARG A 30 2.86 -0.38 8.54
N ALA A 31 2.15 0.34 7.66
CA ALA A 31 2.23 1.80 7.56
C ALA A 31 2.06 2.47 8.94
N LYS A 32 1.03 2.07 9.70
CA LYS A 32 0.79 2.57 11.05
C LYS A 32 1.74 1.95 12.08
N HIS A 33 1.84 0.61 12.12
CA HIS A 33 2.54 -0.04 13.24
C HIS A 33 4.06 0.06 13.18
N ILE A 34 4.64 0.13 11.97
CA ILE A 34 6.08 0.11 11.76
C ILE A 34 6.61 1.47 11.42
N PHE A 35 5.95 2.17 10.49
CA PHE A 35 6.41 3.46 10.02
C PHE A 35 5.75 4.63 10.76
N ASP A 36 4.90 4.34 11.75
CA ASP A 36 4.24 5.34 12.61
C ASP A 36 3.50 6.42 11.79
N LEU A 37 2.94 6.02 10.64
CA LEU A 37 2.21 6.92 9.75
C LEU A 37 0.78 7.09 10.26
N GLU A 38 0.48 8.26 10.83
CA GLU A 38 -0.87 8.61 11.29
C GLU A 38 -1.75 9.18 10.16
N ASP A 39 -1.16 10.08 9.37
CA ASP A 39 -1.77 10.75 8.22
C ASP A 39 -0.87 10.57 6.99
N TYR A 40 -1.35 9.89 5.96
CA TYR A 40 -0.50 9.59 4.80
C TYR A 40 -1.25 9.50 3.46
N ILE A 41 -0.48 9.63 2.38
CA ILE A 41 -0.99 9.53 1.01
C ILE A 41 -0.55 8.19 0.41
N ILE A 42 -1.51 7.43 -0.12
CA ILE A 42 -1.26 6.21 -0.88
C ILE A 42 -1.22 6.57 -2.36
N VAL A 43 -0.07 6.38 -2.99
CA VAL A 43 0.09 6.56 -4.44
C VAL A 43 0.15 5.18 -5.09
N SER A 44 -0.85 4.84 -5.91
CA SER A 44 -0.89 3.54 -6.58
C SER A 44 -1.76 3.56 -7.84
N GLN A 45 -1.79 2.46 -8.58
CA GLN A 45 -2.73 2.27 -9.69
C GLN A 45 -4.16 2.21 -9.14
N ARG A 46 -5.14 2.68 -9.93
CA ARG A 46 -6.55 2.81 -9.51
C ARG A 46 -7.06 1.55 -8.81
N PHE A 47 -6.74 0.41 -9.39
CA PHE A 47 -7.26 -0.86 -8.93
C PHE A 47 -6.75 -1.29 -7.53
N HIS A 48 -5.47 -1.03 -7.24
CA HIS A 48 -4.84 -1.36 -5.96
C HIS A 48 -5.21 -0.31 -4.92
N LEU A 49 -5.33 0.94 -5.38
CA LEU A 49 -5.67 2.07 -4.54
C LEU A 49 -7.07 1.90 -3.91
N GLU A 50 -8.06 1.46 -4.66
CA GLU A 50 -9.41 1.20 -4.13
C GLU A 50 -9.38 0.18 -2.98
N ARG A 51 -8.65 -0.93 -3.14
CA ARG A 51 -8.49 -1.93 -2.08
C ARG A 51 -7.72 -1.38 -0.88
N ALA A 52 -6.66 -0.62 -1.12
CA ALA A 52 -5.82 -0.06 -0.06
C ALA A 52 -6.60 0.95 0.79
N ILE A 53 -7.40 1.84 0.16
CA ILE A 53 -8.25 2.81 0.86
C ILE A 53 -9.32 2.08 1.70
N TYR A 54 -9.94 1.04 1.14
CA TYR A 54 -10.93 0.25 1.89
C TYR A 54 -10.32 -0.35 3.16
N ILE A 55 -9.19 -1.06 3.04
CA ILE A 55 -8.49 -1.66 4.19
C ILE A 55 -8.09 -0.59 5.21
N ALA A 56 -7.57 0.55 4.75
CA ALA A 56 -7.17 1.64 5.64
C ALA A 56 -8.35 2.19 6.45
N LYS A 57 -9.52 2.36 5.81
CA LYS A 57 -10.75 2.79 6.48
C LYS A 57 -11.21 1.78 7.53
N GLU A 58 -11.24 0.50 7.20
CA GLU A 58 -11.60 -0.58 8.16
C GLU A 58 -10.60 -0.68 9.33
N LYS A 59 -9.36 -0.23 9.14
CA LYS A 59 -8.32 -0.15 10.18
C LYS A 59 -8.23 1.22 10.85
N GLU A 60 -9.21 2.10 10.63
CA GLU A 60 -9.29 3.43 11.22
C GLU A 60 -8.02 4.27 10.97
N GLN A 61 -7.43 4.13 9.78
CA GLN A 61 -6.26 4.90 9.36
C GLN A 61 -6.68 6.05 8.45
N LYS A 62 -6.12 7.24 8.66
CA LYS A 62 -6.45 8.43 7.88
C LYS A 62 -5.58 8.53 6.64
N VAL A 63 -6.19 8.27 5.49
CA VAL A 63 -5.48 8.18 4.21
C VAL A 63 -6.13 9.00 3.11
N LEU A 64 -5.28 9.54 2.23
CA LEU A 64 -5.68 10.07 0.94
C LEU A 64 -5.12 9.20 -0.18
N GLY A 65 -5.91 8.96 -1.22
CA GLY A 65 -5.46 8.19 -2.37
C GLY A 65 -5.13 9.07 -3.56
N PHE A 66 -3.98 8.82 -4.20
CA PHE A 66 -3.61 9.45 -5.46
C PHE A 66 -3.38 8.38 -6.54
N VAL A 67 -4.16 8.46 -7.60
CA VAL A 67 -4.03 7.51 -8.72
C VAL A 67 -2.78 7.89 -9.52
N ALA A 68 -1.79 6.98 -9.55
CA ALA A 68 -0.65 7.12 -10.42
C ALA A 68 -1.08 6.99 -11.89
N LYS A 69 -0.54 7.85 -12.77
CA LYS A 69 -0.76 7.73 -14.22
C LYS A 69 -0.18 6.39 -14.71
N GLY A 70 -1.07 5.45 -15.03
CA GLY A 70 -0.73 4.13 -15.57
C GLY A 70 -0.95 4.07 -17.08
N PHE A 71 -0.35 3.05 -17.71
CA PHE A 71 -0.68 2.67 -19.08
C PHE A 71 -1.95 1.84 -19.06
N ASP A 72 -3.08 2.47 -19.35
CA ASP A 72 -4.32 1.78 -19.63
C ASP A 72 -4.28 1.34 -21.11
N ASN A 73 -4.67 0.09 -21.40
CA ASN A 73 -4.83 -0.53 -22.74
C ASN A 73 -3.77 -1.55 -23.22
N THR A 74 -3.50 -2.59 -22.43
CA THR A 74 -2.84 -3.83 -22.94
C THR A 74 -3.64 -5.08 -22.57
N ILE A 75 -3.55 -6.16 -23.35
CA ILE A 75 -4.22 -7.45 -23.09
C ILE A 75 -3.83 -8.01 -21.70
N TRP A 76 -2.62 -7.70 -21.24
CA TRP A 76 -2.12 -8.03 -19.90
C TRP A 76 -2.88 -7.32 -18.77
N ALA A 77 -3.37 -6.10 -19.01
CA ALA A 77 -4.16 -5.34 -18.05
C ALA A 77 -5.50 -6.04 -17.74
N GLU A 78 -6.12 -6.70 -18.73
CA GLU A 78 -7.39 -7.41 -18.56
C GLU A 78 -7.25 -8.66 -17.67
N ARG A 79 -6.20 -9.45 -17.89
CA ARG A 79 -5.89 -10.61 -17.04
C ARG A 79 -5.53 -10.19 -15.60
N MET A 80 -4.87 -9.04 -15.46
CA MET A 80 -4.57 -8.44 -14.17
C MET A 80 -5.84 -7.99 -13.44
N ARG A 81 -6.77 -7.30 -14.13
CA ARG A 81 -8.08 -6.88 -13.59
C ARG A 81 -8.87 -8.06 -13.00
N ARG A 82 -8.92 -9.20 -13.69
CA ARG A 82 -9.63 -10.39 -13.19
C ARG A 82 -9.00 -10.99 -11.93
N ARG A 83 -7.67 -11.13 -11.90
CA ARG A 83 -6.96 -11.59 -10.68
C ARG A 83 -7.22 -10.65 -9.51
N GLU A 84 -7.32 -9.38 -9.82
CA GLU A 84 -7.47 -8.37 -8.80
C GLU A 84 -8.87 -8.31 -8.20
N LEU A 85 -9.90 -8.56 -9.00
CA LEU A 85 -11.26 -8.77 -8.50
C LEU A 85 -11.29 -9.88 -7.43
N LEU A 86 -10.65 -11.02 -7.72
CA LEU A 86 -10.53 -12.11 -6.74
C LEU A 86 -9.74 -11.70 -5.49
N ALA A 87 -8.66 -10.94 -5.66
CA ALA A 87 -7.88 -10.43 -4.53
C ALA A 87 -8.67 -9.41 -3.68
N ARG A 88 -9.60 -8.64 -4.26
CA ARG A 88 -10.53 -7.77 -3.52
C ARG A 88 -11.52 -8.57 -2.70
N VAL A 89 -12.14 -9.58 -3.30
CA VAL A 89 -13.06 -10.49 -2.58
C VAL A 89 -12.34 -11.18 -1.42
N LYS A 90 -11.12 -11.68 -1.66
CA LYS A 90 -10.30 -12.27 -0.59
C LYS A 90 -9.99 -11.27 0.53
N ALA A 91 -9.67 -10.02 0.19
CA ALA A 91 -9.37 -9.01 1.21
C ALA A 91 -10.57 -8.69 2.10
N VAL A 92 -11.78 -8.66 1.53
CA VAL A 92 -13.02 -8.49 2.30
C VAL A 92 -13.24 -9.68 3.23
N LEU A 93 -13.08 -10.91 2.73
CA LEU A 93 -13.22 -12.12 3.54
C LEU A 93 -12.17 -12.17 4.67
N ASP A 94 -10.91 -11.88 4.35
CA ASP A 94 -9.81 -11.86 5.33
C ASP A 94 -10.11 -10.88 6.49
N LEU A 95 -10.72 -9.72 6.20
CA LEU A 95 -11.03 -8.71 7.21
C LEU A 95 -12.34 -8.95 7.95
N GLN A 96 -13.44 -9.19 7.22
CA GLN A 96 -14.79 -9.19 7.78
C GLN A 96 -15.23 -10.55 8.32
N VAL A 97 -14.64 -11.64 7.81
CA VAL A 97 -15.04 -13.00 8.20
C VAL A 97 -13.95 -13.67 9.04
N PHE A 98 -12.68 -13.50 8.66
CA PHE A 98 -11.59 -14.27 9.23
C PHE A 98 -10.66 -13.51 10.19
N ALA A 99 -10.88 -12.20 10.39
CA ALA A 99 -10.08 -11.33 11.27
C ALA A 99 -8.56 -11.54 11.13
N VAL A 100 -8.08 -11.73 9.89
CA VAL A 100 -6.70 -12.13 9.62
C VAL A 100 -5.74 -10.99 9.92
N GLU A 101 -4.74 -11.29 10.74
CA GLU A 101 -3.65 -10.38 11.04
C GLU A 101 -2.50 -10.48 10.01
N PRO A 102 -1.67 -9.43 9.86
CA PRO A 102 -0.45 -9.49 9.07
C PRO A 102 0.47 -10.60 9.55
N LYS A 103 1.14 -11.26 8.62
CA LYS A 103 2.06 -12.36 8.95
C LYS A 103 3.30 -11.88 9.71
N PHE A 104 3.71 -10.62 9.51
CA PHE A 104 4.91 -10.04 10.10
C PHE A 104 4.66 -8.61 10.58
N TYR A 105 4.67 -8.44 11.90
CA TYR A 105 4.60 -7.12 12.51
C TYR A 105 5.96 -6.42 12.42
N GLY A 106 7.06 -6.97 12.96
CA GLY A 106 8.40 -6.37 12.89
C GLY A 106 8.62 -5.21 13.89
N GLU A 107 9.83 -4.65 13.92
CA GLU A 107 10.17 -3.52 14.81
C GLU A 107 9.82 -2.17 14.19
N LYS A 108 9.49 -1.17 15.03
CA LYS A 108 9.23 0.20 14.59
C LYS A 108 10.47 0.81 13.92
N VAL A 109 10.24 1.53 12.82
CA VAL A 109 11.27 2.23 12.04
C VAL A 109 11.01 3.73 12.11
N SER A 110 12.03 4.51 12.46
CA SER A 110 11.95 5.97 12.48
C SER A 110 12.05 6.53 11.06
N VAL A 111 10.94 7.03 10.53
CA VAL A 111 10.91 7.73 9.23
C VAL A 111 11.34 9.19 9.39
N THR A 112 12.17 9.69 8.46
CA THR A 112 12.63 11.09 8.45
C THR A 112 11.72 11.93 7.57
N TYR A 113 11.20 13.04 8.11
CA TYR A 113 10.39 14.00 7.37
C TYR A 113 11.19 15.25 6.99
N LYS A 114 10.90 15.82 5.82
CA LYS A 114 11.33 17.18 5.49
C LYS A 114 10.41 18.15 6.24
N LYS A 115 10.96 18.84 7.24
CA LYS A 115 10.28 19.97 7.91
C LYS A 115 10.13 21.16 6.96
#